data_AF-A0A813BJB4-F1
#
_entry.id   AF-A0A813BJB4-F1
#
_cell.length_a   1.000
_cell.length_b   1.000
_cell.length_c   1.000
_cell.angle_alpha   90.00
_cell.angle_beta   90.00
_cell.angle_gamma   90.00
#
_symmetry.space_group_name_H-M   'P 1'
#
loop_
_entity.id
_entity.type
_entity.pdbx_description
1 polymer ?
#
loop_
_entity_poly.entity_id
_entity_poly.type
_entity_poly.pdbx_seq_one_letter_code
_entity_poly.pdbx_strand_id
1 'polypeptide(L)'
;MKGDWPALTKLGNLRRHHLRVTWTSDAGAGICHYCKAGMPGNADWHNLSFRNMAAMRIDAPAPWSPPPALIRYVPHSMSQAPYFFRIDLFHLMHKGVLADVAANAIVSCFDYGLFGCTNLKMLMAFVYDDAKHFCQQNRLELHMSQLTTNQLGLTRTTDYPTGSWFKGNDTRSLTKYMEWKLTHTLHELFGPTLEYFTEIVGLLSYGNKFMHLLYNAGLWLSTRQRDDIISSGDKFVASFMSLAQTAYDNDL
;
A
#
# COMPACT_ATOMS: atom_id res chain seq x y z
N MET A 1 -10.01 -19.38 0.49
CA MET A 1 -8.96 -19.23 1.54
C MET A 1 -8.41 -17.82 1.51
N LYS A 2 -8.29 -17.18 2.67
CA LYS A 2 -7.67 -15.86 2.86
C LYS A 2 -6.44 -16.02 3.77
N GLY A 3 -5.42 -15.21 3.57
CA GLY A 3 -4.24 -15.21 4.42
C GLY A 3 -3.18 -14.26 3.87
N ASP A 4 -2.05 -14.21 4.57
CA ASP A 4 -0.89 -13.45 4.13
C ASP A 4 -0.43 -13.91 2.73
N TRP A 5 -0.16 -12.95 1.84
CA TRP A 5 0.00 -13.23 0.41
C TRP A 5 1.25 -14.08 0.09
N PRO A 6 2.42 -13.89 0.75
CA PRO A 6 3.52 -14.84 0.67
C PRO A 6 3.15 -16.27 1.09
N ALA A 7 2.31 -16.45 2.12
CA ALA A 7 1.82 -17.76 2.53
C ALA A 7 0.89 -18.36 1.46
N LEU A 8 -0.04 -17.57 0.92
CA LEU A 8 -0.92 -17.99 -0.17
C LEU A 8 -0.15 -18.36 -1.44
N THR A 9 0.94 -17.67 -1.73
CA THR A 9 1.83 -17.96 -2.86
C THR A 9 2.42 -19.36 -2.75
N LYS A 10 2.92 -19.73 -1.56
CA LYS A 10 3.47 -21.06 -1.28
C LYS A 10 2.40 -22.14 -1.33
N LEU A 11 1.29 -21.94 -0.61
CA LEU A 11 0.18 -22.90 -0.55
C LEU A 11 -0.50 -23.13 -1.90
N GLY A 12 -0.66 -22.06 -2.69
CA GLY A 12 -1.28 -22.10 -3.99
C GLY A 12 -0.34 -22.49 -5.12
N ASN A 13 0.95 -22.71 -4.84
CA ASN A 13 2.00 -22.89 -5.85
C ASN A 13 1.89 -21.82 -6.95
N LEU A 14 1.65 -20.57 -6.54
CA LEU A 14 1.39 -19.47 -7.47
C LEU A 14 2.69 -19.10 -8.17
N ARG A 15 2.71 -19.20 -9.50
CA ARG A 15 3.79 -18.76 -10.39
C ARG A 15 3.73 -17.28 -10.71
N ARG A 16 2.57 -16.65 -10.54
CA ARG A 16 2.35 -15.21 -10.70
C ARG A 16 1.98 -14.59 -9.37
N HIS A 17 2.79 -13.65 -8.88
CA HIS A 17 2.58 -13.01 -7.57
C HIS A 17 3.49 -11.78 -7.42
N HIS A 18 3.13 -10.89 -6.50
CA HIS A 18 3.78 -9.58 -6.29
C HIS A 18 5.28 -9.68 -5.98
N LEU A 19 5.76 -10.78 -5.37
CA LEU A 19 7.20 -10.99 -5.11
C LEU A 19 8.02 -11.33 -6.37
N ARG A 20 7.41 -11.39 -7.56
CA ARG A 20 8.10 -11.64 -8.84
C ARG A 20 8.18 -10.41 -9.74
N VAL A 21 8.15 -9.22 -9.16
CA VAL A 21 8.48 -8.01 -9.92
C VAL A 21 9.91 -8.18 -10.45
N THR A 22 10.05 -8.24 -11.78
CA THR A 22 11.35 -8.25 -12.46
C THR A 22 11.65 -6.83 -12.92
N TRP A 23 12.74 -6.25 -12.41
CA TRP A 23 13.23 -4.93 -12.82
C TRP A 23 14.06 -4.98 -14.11
N THR A 24 14.28 -6.18 -14.66
CA THR A 24 14.99 -6.42 -15.92
C THR A 24 14.02 -6.57 -17.09
N SER A 25 14.51 -6.39 -18.33
CA SER A 25 13.74 -6.57 -19.57
C SER A 25 13.30 -8.02 -19.84
N ASP A 26 13.65 -8.96 -18.96
CA ASP A 26 13.22 -10.34 -19.07
C ASP A 26 11.72 -10.44 -18.76
N ALA A 27 11.02 -11.09 -19.67
CA ALA A 27 9.62 -11.48 -19.56
C ALA A 27 9.33 -12.17 -18.21
N GLY A 28 8.80 -11.41 -17.24
CA GLY A 28 8.37 -11.92 -15.95
C GLY A 28 7.21 -12.91 -16.07
N ALA A 29 7.10 -13.84 -15.12
CA ALA A 29 5.96 -14.76 -15.06
C ALA A 29 4.62 -14.03 -14.83
N GLY A 30 4.66 -12.80 -14.33
CA GLY A 30 3.53 -11.96 -13.95
C GLY A 30 3.49 -11.67 -12.45
N ILE A 31 2.95 -10.51 -12.09
CA ILE A 31 2.95 -9.98 -10.71
C ILE A 31 1.62 -10.19 -9.97
N CYS A 32 0.61 -10.72 -10.66
CA CYS A 32 -0.72 -10.94 -10.09
C CYS A 32 -1.26 -12.32 -10.49
N HIS A 33 -1.83 -13.07 -9.54
CA HIS A 33 -2.44 -14.36 -9.82
C HIS A 33 -3.85 -14.25 -10.43
N TYR A 34 -4.47 -13.06 -10.39
CA TYR A 34 -5.81 -12.81 -10.94
C TYR A 34 -5.83 -12.25 -12.36
N CYS A 35 -4.72 -11.69 -12.84
CA CYS A 35 -4.69 -11.03 -14.13
C CYS A 35 -3.34 -11.25 -14.84
N LYS A 36 -3.21 -10.65 -16.02
CA LYS A 36 -2.01 -10.71 -16.87
C LYS A 36 -0.97 -9.64 -16.52
N ALA A 37 -1.12 -8.90 -15.42
CA ALA A 37 -0.19 -7.85 -15.03
C ALA A 37 1.25 -8.37 -14.93
N GLY A 38 2.18 -7.68 -15.59
CA GLY A 38 3.60 -8.03 -15.62
C GLY A 38 3.94 -9.27 -16.44
N MET A 39 2.99 -9.83 -17.20
CA MET A 39 3.26 -10.87 -18.20
C MET A 39 3.75 -10.25 -19.52
N PRO A 40 4.40 -11.03 -20.40
CA PRO A 40 4.80 -10.57 -21.73
C PRO A 40 3.63 -9.94 -22.50
N GLY A 41 3.86 -8.80 -23.13
CA GLY A 41 2.82 -8.03 -23.84
C GLY A 41 1.79 -7.34 -22.95
N ASN A 42 1.95 -7.37 -21.62
CA ASN A 42 1.03 -6.77 -20.65
C ASN A 42 1.81 -5.82 -19.69
N ALA A 43 2.65 -4.95 -20.26
CA ALA A 43 3.51 -4.02 -19.52
C ALA A 43 2.74 -2.82 -18.93
N ASP A 44 1.57 -2.48 -19.48
CA ASP A 44 0.74 -1.36 -19.04
C ASP A 44 -0.06 -1.66 -17.76
N TRP A 45 0.49 -2.48 -16.85
CA TRP A 45 -0.19 -2.89 -15.62
C TRP A 45 -0.28 -1.76 -14.59
N HIS A 46 0.52 -0.71 -14.76
CA HIS A 46 0.45 0.54 -14.01
C HIS A 46 -0.72 1.44 -14.45
N ASN A 47 -1.35 1.18 -15.61
CA ASN A 47 -2.55 1.90 -16.03
C ASN A 47 -3.78 1.36 -15.28
N LEU A 48 -4.26 2.12 -14.30
CA LEU A 48 -5.35 1.70 -13.42
C LEU A 48 -6.75 2.06 -13.94
N SER A 49 -6.88 2.40 -15.23
CA SER A 49 -8.20 2.60 -15.84
C SER A 49 -9.03 1.32 -15.77
N PHE A 50 -10.35 1.46 -15.54
CA PHE A 50 -11.27 0.32 -15.48
C PHE A 50 -11.15 -0.58 -16.71
N ARG A 51 -11.07 0.03 -17.91
CA ARG A 51 -10.93 -0.69 -19.18
C ARG A 51 -9.67 -1.56 -19.22
N ASN A 52 -8.52 -1.01 -18.81
CA ASN A 52 -7.27 -1.76 -18.79
C ASN A 52 -7.30 -2.88 -17.74
N MET A 53 -7.72 -2.56 -16.50
CA MET A 53 -7.83 -3.56 -15.43
C MET A 53 -8.78 -4.71 -15.79
N ALA A 54 -9.89 -4.43 -16.46
CA ALA A 54 -10.81 -5.43 -16.97
C ALA A 54 -10.16 -6.29 -18.07
N ALA A 55 -9.51 -5.66 -19.06
CA ALA A 55 -8.83 -6.36 -20.14
C ALA A 55 -7.71 -7.28 -19.65
N MET A 56 -7.01 -6.91 -18.57
CA MET A 56 -5.98 -7.74 -17.95
C MET A 56 -6.52 -9.02 -17.31
N ARG A 57 -7.81 -9.08 -16.95
CA ARG A 57 -8.44 -10.27 -16.37
C ARG A 57 -8.99 -11.24 -17.42
N ILE A 58 -9.26 -10.75 -18.62
CA ILE A 58 -9.77 -11.58 -19.73
C ILE A 58 -8.70 -12.60 -20.13
N ASP A 59 -9.12 -13.86 -20.20
CA ASP A 59 -8.28 -15.02 -20.57
C ASP A 59 -6.96 -15.10 -19.80
N ALA A 60 -6.94 -14.64 -18.55
CA ALA A 60 -5.79 -14.80 -17.68
C ALA A 60 -5.54 -16.31 -17.45
N PRO A 61 -4.36 -16.84 -17.77
CA PRO A 61 -4.09 -18.28 -17.63
C PRO A 61 -4.14 -18.70 -16.17
N ALA A 62 -4.19 -20.01 -15.88
CA ALA A 62 -4.07 -20.47 -14.49
C ALA A 62 -2.77 -19.92 -13.84
N PRO A 63 -2.78 -19.50 -12.57
CA PRO A 63 -1.60 -18.90 -11.94
C PRO A 63 -0.60 -19.94 -11.43
N TRP A 64 -0.76 -21.22 -11.77
CA TRP A 64 0.10 -22.34 -11.36
C TRP A 64 0.44 -23.20 -12.58
N SER A 65 1.53 -23.99 -12.51
CA SER A 65 1.85 -24.97 -13.54
C SER A 65 1.00 -26.25 -13.33
N PRO A 66 1.15 -27.00 -12.22
CA PRO A 66 0.13 -27.94 -11.77
C PRO A 66 -0.83 -27.31 -10.74
N PRO A 67 -2.14 -27.61 -10.79
CA PRO A 67 -3.11 -27.28 -9.75
C PRO A 67 -2.62 -27.66 -8.33
N PRO A 68 -2.62 -26.74 -7.34
CA PRO A 68 -2.25 -27.09 -5.97
C PRO A 68 -3.21 -28.11 -5.35
N ALA A 69 -2.72 -28.93 -4.42
CA ALA A 69 -3.53 -29.99 -3.79
C ALA A 69 -4.81 -29.43 -3.13
N LEU A 70 -4.74 -28.25 -2.52
CA LEU A 70 -5.88 -27.61 -1.86
C LEU A 70 -7.09 -27.42 -2.78
N ILE A 71 -6.87 -27.01 -4.03
CA ILE A 71 -7.98 -26.85 -4.98
C ILE A 71 -8.53 -28.20 -5.47
N ARG A 72 -7.85 -29.31 -5.23
CA ARG A 72 -8.38 -30.64 -5.58
C ARG A 72 -9.33 -31.18 -4.52
N TYR A 73 -9.06 -30.88 -3.25
CA TYR A 73 -9.75 -31.51 -2.12
C TYR A 73 -10.72 -30.60 -1.37
N VAL A 74 -10.57 -29.28 -1.47
CA VAL A 74 -11.46 -28.33 -0.80
C VAL A 74 -12.63 -27.96 -1.72
N PRO A 75 -13.89 -28.10 -1.29
CA PRO A 75 -15.06 -27.70 -2.07
C PRO A 75 -15.00 -26.23 -2.49
N HIS A 76 -15.06 -25.98 -3.80
CA HIS A 76 -15.10 -24.65 -4.40
C HIS A 76 -15.56 -24.76 -5.86
N SER A 77 -15.78 -23.61 -6.52
CA SER A 77 -16.08 -23.58 -7.96
C SER A 77 -14.81 -23.75 -8.79
N MET A 78 -14.74 -24.84 -9.56
CA MET A 78 -13.59 -25.12 -10.45
C MET A 78 -13.43 -24.07 -11.56
N SER A 79 -14.54 -23.48 -12.04
CA SER A 79 -14.51 -22.36 -12.99
C SER A 79 -13.93 -21.07 -12.39
N GLN A 80 -13.80 -21.02 -11.07
CA GLN A 80 -13.20 -19.92 -10.33
C GLN A 80 -12.00 -20.38 -9.49
N ALA A 81 -11.31 -21.46 -9.89
CA ALA A 81 -10.20 -22.00 -9.12
C ALA A 81 -9.13 -20.94 -8.75
N PRO A 82 -8.69 -20.01 -9.65
CA PRO A 82 -7.71 -18.99 -9.28
C PRO A 82 -8.16 -18.09 -8.12
N TYR A 83 -9.48 -17.88 -8.02
CA TYR A 83 -10.14 -17.07 -7.01
C TYR A 83 -10.29 -17.77 -5.66
N PHE A 84 -9.96 -19.07 -5.56
CA PHE A 84 -9.92 -19.78 -4.28
C PHE A 84 -8.95 -19.11 -3.29
N PHE A 85 -7.80 -18.62 -3.77
CA PHE A 85 -6.83 -17.87 -2.98
C PHE A 85 -7.17 -16.38 -3.02
N ARG A 86 -7.81 -15.89 -1.95
CA ARG A 86 -8.27 -14.50 -1.78
C ARG A 86 -7.17 -13.61 -1.24
N ILE A 87 -6.94 -12.48 -1.90
CA ILE A 87 -6.03 -11.44 -1.39
C ILE A 87 -6.57 -10.95 -0.05
N ASP A 88 -5.69 -10.90 0.94
CA ASP A 88 -6.01 -10.28 2.22
C ASP A 88 -5.80 -8.77 2.14
N LEU A 89 -6.89 -8.02 2.03
CA LEU A 89 -6.85 -6.56 1.98
C LEU A 89 -6.21 -5.94 3.23
N PHE A 90 -6.33 -6.55 4.41
CA PHE A 90 -5.78 -5.97 5.63
C PHE A 90 -4.25 -6.06 5.64
N HIS A 91 -3.71 -7.19 5.20
CA HIS A 91 -2.27 -7.34 5.00
C HIS A 91 -1.79 -6.50 3.81
N LEU A 92 -2.51 -6.50 2.68
CA LEU A 92 -2.15 -5.67 1.52
C LEU A 92 -2.02 -4.18 1.89
N MET A 93 -2.98 -3.66 2.66
CA MET A 93 -2.99 -2.26 3.04
C MET A 93 -1.97 -2.00 4.14
N HIS A 94 -2.14 -2.60 5.32
CA HIS A 94 -1.30 -2.27 6.49
C HIS A 94 0.12 -2.86 6.44
N LYS A 95 0.38 -3.91 5.66
CA LYS A 95 1.72 -4.49 5.46
C LYS A 95 2.29 -4.29 4.07
N GLY A 96 1.56 -3.61 3.20
CA GLY A 96 2.03 -3.17 1.91
C GLY A 96 1.83 -1.67 1.79
N VAL A 97 0.91 -1.26 0.92
CA VAL A 97 0.87 0.09 0.37
C VAL A 97 0.75 1.21 1.42
N LEU A 98 -0.03 1.05 2.51
CA LEU A 98 -0.12 2.11 3.52
C LEU A 98 1.15 2.23 4.36
N ALA A 99 1.91 1.14 4.50
CA ALA A 99 3.20 1.19 5.17
C ALA A 99 4.20 1.99 4.33
N ASP A 100 4.22 1.74 3.03
CA ASP A 100 5.04 2.50 2.08
C ASP A 100 4.61 3.97 2.01
N VAL A 101 3.30 4.26 1.95
CA VAL A 101 2.79 5.64 1.99
C VAL A 101 3.21 6.37 3.26
N ALA A 102 3.13 5.72 4.43
CA ALA A 102 3.60 6.34 5.67
C ALA A 102 5.12 6.59 5.66
N ALA A 103 5.92 5.64 5.17
CA ALA A 103 7.36 5.81 5.05
C ALA A 103 7.73 6.95 4.09
N ASN A 104 7.09 7.01 2.92
CA ASN A 104 7.28 8.07 1.92
C ASN A 104 6.86 9.43 2.47
N ALA A 105 5.71 9.52 3.15
CA ALA A 105 5.28 10.77 3.77
C ALA A 105 6.30 11.29 4.80
N ILE A 106 6.90 10.39 5.60
CA ILE A 106 7.94 10.75 6.57
C ILE A 106 9.20 11.27 5.86
N VAL A 107 9.66 10.56 4.83
CA VAL A 107 10.88 10.92 4.09
C VAL A 107 10.68 12.22 3.31
N SER A 108 9.53 12.40 2.65
CA SER A 108 9.19 13.68 2.00
C SER A 108 9.21 14.86 2.98
N CYS A 109 8.80 14.68 4.24
CA CYS A 109 8.93 15.75 5.24
C CYS A 109 10.39 16.16 5.49
N PHE A 110 11.32 15.21 5.37
CA PHE A 110 12.76 15.49 5.48
C PHE A 110 13.31 16.19 4.25
N ASP A 111 12.98 15.70 3.06
CA ASP A 111 13.48 16.27 1.79
C ASP A 111 13.06 17.73 1.61
N TYR A 112 11.87 18.08 2.10
CA TYR A 112 11.34 19.44 2.09
C TYR A 112 11.60 20.24 3.38
N GLY A 113 12.28 19.66 4.37
CA GLY A 113 12.69 20.36 5.60
C GLY A 113 11.55 20.76 6.56
N LEU A 114 10.37 20.13 6.47
CA LEU A 114 9.15 20.52 7.21
C LEU A 114 9.30 20.50 8.74
N PHE A 115 10.20 19.67 9.27
CA PHE A 115 10.38 19.51 10.72
C PHE A 115 11.72 20.06 11.23
N GLY A 116 12.44 20.85 10.42
CA GLY A 116 13.71 21.45 10.81
C GLY A 116 14.81 20.45 11.21
N CYS A 117 14.65 19.18 10.83
CA CYS A 117 15.60 18.12 11.15
C CYS A 117 16.77 18.15 10.17
N THR A 118 18.00 18.22 10.68
CA THR A 118 19.21 18.35 9.84
C THR A 118 19.74 17.02 9.30
N ASN A 119 19.21 15.90 9.79
CA ASN A 119 19.55 14.55 9.32
C ASN A 119 18.42 13.56 9.61
N LEU A 120 18.43 12.41 8.90
CA LEU A 120 17.41 11.37 9.04
C LEU A 120 17.29 10.81 10.46
N LYS A 121 18.38 10.73 11.23
CA LYS A 121 18.32 10.22 12.61
C LYS A 121 17.49 11.15 13.51
N MET A 122 17.67 12.47 13.35
CA MET A 122 16.85 13.47 14.07
C MET A 122 15.39 13.40 13.63
N LEU A 123 15.12 13.29 12.32
CA LEU A 123 13.76 13.12 11.80
C LEU A 123 13.07 11.90 12.44
N MET A 124 13.73 10.74 12.41
CA MET A 124 13.14 9.50 12.91
C MET A 124 12.84 9.57 14.42
N ALA A 125 13.74 10.16 15.20
CA ALA A 125 13.52 10.39 16.62
C ALA A 125 12.33 11.34 16.86
N PHE A 126 12.31 12.48 16.17
CA PHE A 126 11.22 13.45 16.24
C PHE A 126 9.87 12.83 15.90
N VAL A 127 9.78 12.16 14.74
CA VAL A 127 8.55 11.51 14.28
C VAL A 127 8.09 10.44 15.25
N TYR A 128 9.01 9.61 15.76
CA TYR A 128 8.65 8.56 16.72
C TYR A 128 8.09 9.14 18.03
N ASP A 129 8.76 10.14 18.61
CA ASP A 129 8.34 10.73 19.88
C ASP A 129 7.00 11.47 19.75
N ASP A 130 6.83 12.25 18.67
CA ASP A 130 5.58 12.97 18.40
C ASP A 130 4.43 12.00 18.07
N ALA A 131 4.69 10.96 17.26
CA ALA A 131 3.70 9.92 16.97
C ALA A 131 3.30 9.13 18.22
N LYS A 132 4.25 8.86 19.12
CA LYS A 132 3.97 8.19 20.40
C LYS A 132 3.07 9.04 21.28
N HIS A 133 3.34 10.35 21.37
CA HIS A 133 2.48 11.29 22.09
C HIS A 133 1.07 11.35 21.49
N PHE A 134 0.97 11.50 20.17
CA PHE A 134 -0.29 11.45 19.44
C PHE A 134 -1.07 10.16 19.71
N CYS A 135 -0.40 9.01 19.71
CA CYS A 135 -1.05 7.72 19.98
C CYS A 135 -1.64 7.64 21.39
N GLN A 136 -0.92 8.15 22.40
CA GLN A 136 -1.40 8.19 23.78
C GLN A 136 -2.68 9.03 23.91
N GLN A 137 -2.74 10.19 23.25
CA GLN A 137 -3.92 11.06 23.27
C GLN A 137 -5.12 10.46 22.53
N ASN A 138 -4.87 9.69 21.46
CA ASN A 138 -5.90 9.17 20.57
C ASN A 138 -6.26 7.70 20.81
N ARG A 139 -5.76 7.09 21.89
CA ARG A 139 -5.97 5.66 22.22
C ARG A 139 -5.57 4.74 21.07
N LEU A 140 -4.43 5.04 20.47
CA LEU A 140 -3.75 4.21 19.48
C LEU A 140 -2.54 3.55 20.12
N GLU A 141 -2.04 2.49 19.50
CA GLU A 141 -0.85 1.78 19.97
C GLU A 141 0.24 1.83 18.91
N LEU A 142 1.46 2.11 19.34
CA LEU A 142 2.67 2.02 18.55
C LEU A 142 3.55 0.95 19.20
N HIS A 143 3.66 -0.22 18.56
CA HIS A 143 4.35 -1.38 19.09
C HIS A 143 5.86 -1.30 18.89
N MET A 144 6.32 -0.57 17.87
CA MET A 144 7.74 -0.32 17.69
C MET A 144 8.29 0.52 18.84
N SER A 145 9.53 0.24 19.25
CA SER A 145 10.21 0.97 20.34
C SER A 145 10.96 2.21 19.86
N GLN A 146 11.16 2.35 18.55
CA GLN A 146 11.82 3.45 17.86
C GLN A 146 11.50 3.37 16.36
N LEU A 147 11.77 4.45 15.62
CA LEU A 147 11.83 4.47 14.17
C LEU A 147 13.30 4.46 13.71
N THR A 148 13.62 3.67 12.70
CA THR A 148 14.99 3.41 12.20
C THR A 148 15.01 3.37 10.69
N THR A 149 16.20 3.51 10.09
CA THR A 149 16.39 3.41 8.63
C THR A 149 15.88 2.06 8.11
N ASN A 150 16.10 0.97 8.85
CA ASN A 150 15.58 -0.36 8.51
C ASN A 150 14.04 -0.38 8.48
N GLN A 151 13.36 0.34 9.38
CA GLN A 151 11.88 0.40 9.37
C GLN A 151 11.33 1.30 8.26
N LEU A 152 12.14 2.24 7.76
CA LEU A 152 11.83 3.05 6.58
C LEU A 152 12.35 2.42 5.28
N GLY A 153 12.98 1.24 5.33
CA GLY A 153 13.51 0.55 4.15
C GLY A 153 14.69 1.25 3.47
N LEU A 154 15.35 2.17 4.17
CA LEU A 154 16.44 2.99 3.63
C LEU A 154 17.79 2.33 3.94
N THR A 155 18.44 1.72 2.94
CA THR A 155 19.84 1.30 3.04
C THR A 155 20.77 2.38 2.47
N ARG A 156 20.30 3.10 1.46
CA ARG A 156 20.94 4.24 0.80
C ARG A 156 19.94 5.39 0.72
N THR A 157 20.45 6.59 0.48
CA THR A 157 19.61 7.80 0.34
C THR A 157 18.79 7.82 -0.95
N THR A 158 19.13 6.96 -1.92
CA THR A 158 18.40 6.81 -3.20
C THR A 158 17.43 5.63 -3.20
N ASP A 159 17.26 4.95 -2.06
CA ASP A 159 16.32 3.85 -1.97
C ASP A 159 14.90 4.40 -1.82
N TYR A 160 13.95 3.78 -2.52
CA TYR A 160 12.53 4.05 -2.34
C TYR A 160 12.12 3.73 -0.89
N PRO A 161 11.54 4.68 -0.13
CA PRO A 161 11.11 4.44 1.23
C PRO A 161 10.04 3.34 1.29
N THR A 162 10.24 2.35 2.15
CA THR A 162 9.29 1.23 2.34
C THR A 162 9.03 0.95 3.82
N GLY A 163 7.76 0.78 4.17
CA GLY A 163 7.35 0.59 5.57
C GLY A 163 7.61 -0.83 6.06
N SER A 164 8.81 -1.06 6.63
CA SER A 164 9.31 -2.41 6.98
C SER A 164 9.13 -2.78 8.46
N TRP A 165 8.33 -2.05 9.23
CA TRP A 165 8.04 -2.38 10.64
C TRP A 165 7.19 -3.65 10.78
N PHE A 166 7.24 -4.31 11.94
CA PHE A 166 6.72 -5.67 12.11
C PHE A 166 5.21 -5.78 12.35
N LYS A 167 4.52 -4.81 12.97
CA LYS A 167 3.06 -4.91 13.23
C LYS A 167 2.23 -4.05 12.27
N GLY A 168 1.12 -4.57 11.76
CA GLY A 168 0.25 -3.80 10.85
C GLY A 168 -0.47 -2.65 11.57
N ASN A 169 -0.64 -2.78 12.89
CA ASN A 169 -1.20 -1.73 13.73
C ASN A 169 -0.28 -0.50 13.81
N ASP A 170 1.04 -0.67 13.69
CA ASP A 170 1.98 0.46 13.61
C ASP A 170 1.68 1.32 12.37
N THR A 171 1.36 0.70 11.23
CA THR A 171 0.96 1.40 10.01
C THR A 171 -0.28 2.24 10.26
N ARG A 172 -1.32 1.66 10.87
CA ARG A 172 -2.56 2.38 11.21
C ARG A 172 -2.29 3.59 12.10
N SER A 173 -1.39 3.46 13.07
CA SER A 173 -1.03 4.55 13.98
C SER A 173 -0.23 5.63 13.27
N LEU A 174 0.77 5.26 12.48
CA LEU A 174 1.60 6.19 11.71
C LEU A 174 0.81 6.92 10.63
N THR A 175 -0.06 6.25 9.86
CA THR A 175 -0.86 6.92 8.82
C THR A 175 -1.82 7.94 9.42
N LYS A 176 -2.42 7.64 10.58
CA LYS A 176 -3.26 8.60 11.31
C LYS A 176 -2.48 9.77 11.87
N TYR A 177 -1.31 9.50 12.45
CA TYR A 177 -0.41 10.54 12.93
C TYR A 177 0.03 11.45 11.79
N MET A 178 0.48 10.90 10.66
CA MET A 178 0.93 11.69 9.52
C MET A 178 -0.20 12.51 8.90
N GLU A 179 -1.42 11.95 8.78
CA GLU A 179 -2.60 12.71 8.33
C GLU A 179 -2.85 13.91 9.23
N TRP A 180 -2.87 13.68 10.55
CA TRP A 180 -3.07 14.74 11.54
C TRP A 180 -1.96 15.78 11.49
N LYS A 181 -0.69 15.35 11.56
CA LYS A 181 0.47 16.23 11.64
C LYS A 181 0.56 17.12 10.41
N LEU A 182 0.50 16.53 9.23
CA LEU A 182 0.61 17.26 7.97
C LEU A 182 -0.55 18.24 7.80
N THR A 183 -1.78 17.85 8.13
CA THR A 183 -2.94 18.76 8.09
C THR A 183 -2.70 20.02 8.92
N HIS A 184 -2.06 19.89 10.09
CA HIS A 184 -1.74 21.04 10.95
C HIS A 184 -0.54 21.84 10.47
N THR A 185 0.32 21.30 9.61
CA THR A 185 1.49 21.99 9.03
C THR A 185 1.19 22.63 7.67
N LEU A 186 0.12 22.24 6.97
CA LEU A 186 -0.19 22.76 5.62
C LEU A 186 -0.23 24.29 5.54
N HIS A 187 -0.70 24.97 6.59
CA HIS A 187 -0.80 26.43 6.61
C HIS A 187 0.55 27.16 6.56
N GLU A 188 1.65 26.46 6.82
CA GLU A 188 3.02 26.97 6.74
C GLU A 188 3.63 26.81 5.34
N LEU A 189 2.96 26.07 4.44
CA LEU A 189 3.44 25.74 3.10
C LEU A 189 2.80 26.64 2.04
N PHE A 190 3.52 26.85 0.94
CA PHE A 190 3.06 27.67 -0.18
C PHE A 190 3.46 27.05 -1.53
N GLY A 191 2.74 27.42 -2.58
CA GLY A 191 3.06 27.03 -3.96
C GLY A 191 3.05 25.51 -4.18
N PRO A 192 3.94 24.97 -5.04
CA PRO A 192 3.96 23.54 -5.37
C PRO A 192 4.14 22.60 -4.16
N THR A 193 4.88 23.04 -3.14
CA THR A 193 5.06 22.27 -1.90
C THR A 193 3.72 22.09 -1.16
N LEU A 194 2.89 23.14 -1.09
CA LEU A 194 1.56 23.05 -0.50
C LEU A 194 0.68 22.06 -1.26
N GLU A 195 0.71 22.11 -2.59
CA GLU A 195 -0.07 21.20 -3.44
C GLU A 195 0.34 19.74 -3.23
N TYR A 196 1.65 19.46 -3.24
CA TYR A 196 2.20 18.12 -3.00
C TYR A 196 1.79 17.56 -1.64
N PHE A 197 1.97 18.32 -0.55
CA PHE A 197 1.60 17.85 0.79
C PHE A 197 0.09 17.79 1.00
N THR A 198 -0.69 18.64 0.33
CA THR A 198 -2.17 18.54 0.33
C THR A 198 -2.60 17.21 -0.29
N GLU A 199 -1.95 16.79 -1.36
CA GLU A 199 -2.24 15.49 -1.99
C GLU A 199 -1.78 14.31 -1.12
N ILE A 200 -0.63 14.40 -0.42
CA ILE A 200 -0.21 13.39 0.58
C ILE A 200 -1.25 13.26 1.69
N VAL A 201 -1.75 14.38 2.22
CA VAL A 201 -2.82 14.38 3.24
C VAL A 201 -4.08 13.72 2.70
N GLY A 202 -4.47 14.04 1.47
CA GLY A 202 -5.58 13.39 0.77
C GLY A 202 -5.39 11.88 0.69
N LEU A 203 -4.24 11.42 0.21
CA LEU A 203 -3.89 10.00 0.10
C LEU A 203 -3.99 9.27 1.45
N LEU A 204 -3.40 9.83 2.51
CA LEU A 204 -3.48 9.28 3.86
C LEU A 204 -4.92 9.19 4.36
N SER A 205 -5.70 10.26 4.17
CA SER A 205 -7.10 10.33 4.59
C SER A 205 -7.98 9.31 3.87
N TYR A 206 -7.82 9.17 2.55
CA TYR A 206 -8.55 8.16 1.76
C TYR A 206 -8.19 6.74 2.20
N GLY A 207 -6.91 6.46 2.46
CA GLY A 207 -6.44 5.18 2.97
C GLY A 207 -7.00 4.85 4.35
N ASN A 208 -6.95 5.81 5.27
CA ASN A 208 -7.50 5.67 6.63
C ASN A 208 -9.03 5.48 6.59
N LYS A 209 -9.74 6.24 5.76
CA LYS A 209 -11.19 6.10 5.56
C LYS A 209 -11.56 4.74 4.98
N PHE A 210 -10.86 4.28 3.94
CA PHE A 210 -11.06 2.96 3.33
C PHE A 210 -10.94 1.84 4.37
N MET A 211 -9.86 1.85 5.15
CA MET A 211 -9.65 0.85 6.20
C MET A 211 -10.68 0.96 7.32
N HIS A 212 -11.03 2.17 7.75
CA HIS A 212 -12.05 2.39 8.78
C HIS A 212 -13.40 1.79 8.35
N LEU A 213 -13.83 2.03 7.11
CA LEU A 213 -15.07 1.45 6.58
C LEU A 213 -15.03 -0.08 6.55
N LEU A 214 -13.90 -0.67 6.15
CA LEU A 214 -13.73 -2.14 6.15
C LEU A 214 -13.75 -2.75 7.55
N TYR A 215 -13.14 -2.12 8.56
CA TYR A 215 -13.15 -2.63 9.94
C TYR A 215 -14.53 -2.52 10.61
N ASN A 216 -15.34 -1.52 10.22
CA ASN A 216 -16.67 -1.30 10.77
C ASN A 216 -17.78 -1.92 9.93
N ALA A 217 -17.43 -2.56 8.81
CA ALA A 217 -18.37 -3.31 8.00
C ALA A 217 -18.86 -4.56 8.75
N GLY A 218 -20.14 -4.90 8.56
CA GLY A 218 -20.65 -6.21 8.94
C GLY A 218 -20.10 -7.32 8.04
N LEU A 219 -20.56 -8.55 8.25
CA LEU A 219 -20.20 -9.68 7.40
C LEU A 219 -20.53 -9.42 5.91
N TRP A 220 -21.59 -8.65 5.66
CA TRP A 220 -22.02 -8.21 4.35
C TRP A 220 -22.06 -6.69 4.30
N LEU A 221 -21.61 -6.13 3.19
CA LEU A 221 -21.68 -4.68 2.95
C LEU A 221 -23.10 -4.31 2.52
N SER A 222 -23.65 -3.26 3.14
CA SER A 222 -24.78 -2.54 2.54
C SER A 222 -24.33 -1.87 1.23
N THR A 223 -25.29 -1.56 0.35
CA THR A 223 -25.03 -0.82 -0.90
C THR A 223 -24.26 0.47 -0.63
N ARG A 224 -24.67 1.22 0.39
CA ARG A 224 -24.00 2.46 0.80
C ARG A 224 -22.56 2.22 1.23
N GLN A 225 -22.31 1.26 2.12
CA GLN A 225 -20.95 0.95 2.58
C GLN A 225 -20.05 0.50 1.43
N ARG A 226 -20.58 -0.32 0.51
CA ARG A 226 -19.86 -0.73 -0.70
C ARG A 226 -19.46 0.50 -1.53
N ASP A 227 -20.40 1.42 -1.77
CA ASP A 227 -20.14 2.60 -2.59
C ASP A 227 -19.15 3.56 -1.93
N ASP A 228 -19.24 3.74 -0.61
CA ASP A 228 -18.29 4.54 0.19
C ASP A 228 -16.88 3.94 0.17
N ILE A 229 -16.77 2.60 0.27
CA ILE A 229 -15.50 1.86 0.18
C ILE A 229 -14.89 2.01 -1.21
N ILE A 230 -15.68 1.82 -2.28
CA ILE A 230 -15.22 1.97 -3.66
C ILE A 230 -14.75 3.41 -3.88
N SER A 231 -15.55 4.41 -3.52
CA SER A 231 -15.18 5.81 -3.68
C SER A 231 -13.90 6.19 -2.94
N SER A 232 -13.71 5.68 -1.72
CA SER A 232 -12.49 5.95 -0.95
C SER A 232 -11.27 5.24 -1.55
N GLY A 233 -11.44 4.00 -2.03
CA GLY A 233 -10.40 3.24 -2.71
C GLY A 233 -9.96 3.87 -4.04
N ASP A 234 -10.92 4.31 -4.87
CA ASP A 234 -10.64 4.96 -6.15
C ASP A 234 -9.85 6.26 -5.95
N LYS A 235 -10.25 7.08 -4.96
CA LYS A 235 -9.52 8.31 -4.61
C LYS A 235 -8.12 8.03 -4.06
N PHE A 236 -7.97 7.01 -3.22
CA PHE A 236 -6.66 6.58 -2.72
C PHE A 236 -5.73 6.21 -3.89
N VAL A 237 -6.21 5.39 -4.81
CA VAL A 237 -5.44 4.94 -5.97
C VAL A 237 -5.10 6.10 -6.91
N ALA A 238 -6.06 7.00 -7.17
CA ALA A 238 -5.83 8.17 -8.02
C ALA A 238 -4.76 9.11 -7.44
N SER A 239 -4.85 9.43 -6.14
CA SER A 239 -3.85 10.27 -5.46
C SER A 239 -2.48 9.59 -5.39
N PHE A 240 -2.43 8.27 -5.19
CA PHE A 240 -1.17 7.54 -5.21
C PHE A 240 -0.48 7.65 -6.58
N MET A 241 -1.23 7.46 -7.67
CA MET A 241 -0.69 7.58 -9.02
C MET A 241 -0.25 9.00 -9.37
N SER A 242 -1.01 10.01 -8.95
CA SER A 242 -0.64 11.42 -9.12
C SER A 242 0.67 11.77 -8.40
N LEU A 243 0.81 11.35 -7.14
CA LEU A 243 2.04 11.54 -6.37
C LEU A 243 3.22 10.76 -6.95
N ALA A 244 3.01 9.52 -7.39
CA ALA A 244 4.05 8.73 -8.04
C ALA A 244 4.53 9.37 -9.36
N GLN A 245 3.61 9.92 -10.16
CA GLN A 245 3.96 10.66 -11.37
C GLN A 245 4.71 11.95 -11.01
N THR A 246 4.27 12.68 -9.99
CA THR A 246 4.94 13.90 -9.51
C THR A 246 6.36 13.59 -9.03
N ALA A 247 6.57 12.48 -8.30
CA ALA A 247 7.90 12.05 -7.88
C ALA A 247 8.79 11.69 -9.07
N TYR A 248 8.25 10.95 -10.05
CA TYR A 248 8.97 10.61 -11.28
C TYR A 248 9.37 11.84 -12.10
N ASP A 249 8.46 12.80 -12.26
CA ASP A 249 8.69 14.01 -13.06
C ASP A 249 9.70 14.96 -12.40
N ASN A 250 9.83 14.91 -11.07
CA ASN A 250 10.69 15.79 -10.28
C ASN A 250 11.99 15.10 -9.78
N ASP A 251 12.21 13.83 -10.12
CA ASP A 251 13.37 13.01 -9.66
C ASP A 251 13.51 13.00 -8.13
N LEU A 252 12.36 12.85 -7.43
CA LEU A 252 12.25 12.78 -5.96
C LEU A 252 12.47 11.36 -5.42
#